data_AF-A0A851VW18-F1
#
_entry.id   AF-A0A851VW18-F1
#
_cell.length_a   1.000
_cell.length_b   1.000
_cell.length_c   1.000
_cell.angle_alpha   90.00
_cell.angle_beta   90.00
_cell.angle_gamma   90.00
#
_symmetry.space_group_name_H-M   'P 1'
#
loop_
_entity.id
_entity.type
_entity.pdbx_description
1 polymer ?
#
loop_
_entity_poly.entity_id
_entity_poly.type
_entity_poly.pdbx_seq_one_letter_code
_entity_poly.pdbx_strand_id
1 'polypeptide(L)'
;IESSPSSRNRSVHLMWKPLKTFPPSGRILGYKIRYFPEKKTAHKRTNNSTENKITLLLNEEAHIISVTAYNSAGESPEAILRIPSIDEESYQVIETVMTSTTNEEVVVQWIASEPKTTKYVVEWYEELEMDPFGRSWQYVSNSTEWKNNKSMFISYSSKNPSEGPVADTDILGKNEVTIKWNEISKAKRNGFITNYTIFYKPEDGKELNETVNSDVLQYRLKSLQADTQYTVRIMASNKAGGTSGEQKTFKTLKF
;
A
#
# COMPACT_ATOMS: atom_id res chain seq x y z
N ILE A 1 -17.03 26.58 -29.55
CA ILE A 1 -16.83 26.86 -28.11
C ILE A 1 -16.29 25.57 -27.53
N GLU A 2 -14.97 25.45 -27.48
CA GLU A 2 -14.31 24.29 -26.89
C GLU A 2 -14.54 24.34 -25.38
N SER A 3 -15.10 23.25 -24.85
CA SER A 3 -15.25 23.03 -23.43
C SER A 3 -13.86 22.92 -22.80
N SER A 4 -13.50 23.89 -21.95
CA SER A 4 -12.31 23.82 -21.10
C SER A 4 -12.29 22.47 -20.37
N PRO A 5 -11.17 21.72 -20.36
CA PRO A 5 -11.07 20.54 -19.53
C PRO A 5 -11.20 21.02 -18.08
N SER A 6 -12.18 20.46 -17.36
CA SER A 6 -12.31 20.68 -15.93
C SER A 6 -10.95 20.45 -15.29
N SER A 7 -10.33 21.50 -14.74
CA SER A 7 -9.03 21.40 -14.08
C SER A 7 -9.16 20.43 -12.92
N ARG A 8 -8.73 19.19 -13.12
CA ARG A 8 -8.82 18.17 -12.10
C ARG A 8 -7.81 18.54 -11.02
N ASN A 9 -8.30 18.84 -9.84
CA ASN A 9 -7.43 19.12 -8.70
C ASN A 9 -7.14 17.82 -7.96
N ARG A 10 -5.92 17.72 -7.42
CA ARG A 10 -5.48 16.65 -6.53
C ARG A 10 -5.32 17.15 -5.10
N SER A 11 -5.75 16.33 -4.14
CA SER A 11 -5.52 16.58 -2.72
C SER A 11 -4.12 16.12 -2.33
N VAL A 12 -3.33 17.01 -1.72
CA VAL A 12 -1.99 16.74 -1.22
C VAL A 12 -1.99 16.91 0.29
N HIS A 13 -1.74 15.82 1.02
CA HIS A 13 -1.65 15.81 2.47
C HIS A 13 -0.19 16.03 2.89
N LEU A 14 0.10 17.19 3.44
CA LEU A 14 1.43 17.57 3.89
C LEU A 14 1.55 17.37 5.40
N MET A 15 2.65 16.76 5.83
CA MET A 15 3.01 16.55 7.23
C MET A 15 4.46 16.95 7.45
N TRP A 16 4.77 17.48 8.63
CA TRP A 16 6.13 17.80 9.04
C TRP A 16 6.34 17.53 10.52
N LYS A 17 7.60 17.50 10.97
CA LYS A 17 7.96 17.40 12.38
C LYS A 17 8.61 18.71 12.83
N PRO A 18 8.29 19.20 14.04
CA PRO A 18 9.02 20.33 14.62
C PRO A 18 10.48 19.90 14.83
N LEU A 19 11.39 20.84 14.63
CA LEU A 19 12.82 20.61 14.87
C LEU A 19 13.05 20.30 16.35
N LYS A 20 13.63 19.13 16.64
CA LYS A 20 13.95 18.71 18.02
C LYS A 20 15.19 19.41 18.59
N THR A 21 16.07 19.90 17.73
CA THR A 21 17.37 20.45 18.10
C THR A 21 17.52 21.85 17.51
N PHE A 22 17.27 22.88 18.33
CA PHE A 22 17.86 24.23 18.31
C PHE A 22 17.28 24.93 19.55
N PRO A 23 18.05 25.70 20.36
CA PRO A 23 17.57 26.22 21.64
C PRO A 23 16.29 27.06 21.46
N PRO A 24 15.42 27.15 22.47
CA PRO A 24 14.07 27.69 22.31
C PRO A 24 14.16 29.20 22.09
N SER A 25 14.14 29.65 20.84
CA SER A 25 13.88 31.07 20.55
C SER A 25 12.41 31.45 20.78
N GLY A 26 11.59 30.55 21.33
CA GLY A 26 10.20 30.78 21.70
C GLY A 26 9.30 29.63 21.30
N ARG A 27 8.13 29.56 21.93
CA ARG A 27 7.03 28.67 21.55
C ARG A 27 6.67 28.91 20.08
N ILE A 28 6.69 27.85 19.27
CA ILE A 28 6.18 27.91 17.89
C ILE A 28 4.70 28.31 17.95
N LEU A 29 4.34 29.37 17.24
CA LEU A 29 2.98 29.90 17.19
C LEU A 29 2.21 29.32 16.00
N GLY A 30 2.91 28.88 14.96
CA GLY A 30 2.33 28.19 13.82
C GLY A 30 3.34 28.00 12.69
N TYR A 31 2.80 27.63 11.54
CA TYR A 31 3.54 27.37 10.31
C TYR A 31 2.91 28.13 9.15
N LYS A 32 3.77 28.57 8.24
CA LYS A 32 3.41 29.22 6.98
C LYS A 32 3.81 28.30 5.83
N ILE A 33 2.83 27.94 5.02
CA ILE A 33 2.97 27.02 3.90
C ILE A 33 2.81 27.83 2.62
N ARG A 34 3.90 27.96 1.87
CA ARG A 34 3.95 28.66 0.59
C ARG A 34 4.00 27.61 -0.52
N TYR A 35 3.19 27.78 -1.56
CA TYR A 35 3.20 26.83 -2.68
C TYR A 35 2.88 27.51 -4.00
N PHE A 36 3.46 26.99 -5.08
CA PHE A 36 3.26 27.50 -6.44
C PHE A 36 3.54 26.39 -7.47
N PRO A 37 2.92 26.43 -8.66
CA PRO A 37 3.32 25.57 -9.76
C PRO A 37 4.76 25.90 -10.15
N GLU A 38 5.61 24.88 -10.29
CA GLU A 38 7.07 25.00 -10.44
C GLU A 38 7.46 25.99 -11.56
N LYS A 39 6.74 25.96 -12.68
CA LYS A 39 7.00 26.81 -13.86
C LYS A 39 6.33 28.20 -13.78
N LYS A 40 5.55 28.48 -12.72
CA LYS A 40 4.72 29.69 -12.58
C LYS A 40 4.89 30.30 -11.19
N THR A 41 6.11 30.74 -10.87
CA THR A 41 6.47 31.35 -9.57
C THR A 41 5.59 32.54 -9.16
N ALA A 42 5.03 33.27 -10.13
CA ALA A 42 4.10 34.38 -9.89
C ALA A 42 2.76 33.95 -9.24
N HIS A 43 2.37 32.67 -9.35
CA HIS A 43 1.11 32.15 -8.82
C HIS A 43 1.26 31.60 -7.39
N LYS A 44 2.06 32.28 -6.57
CA LYS A 44 2.36 31.87 -5.20
C LYS A 44 1.15 32.04 -4.29
N ARG A 45 0.77 30.95 -3.63
CA ARG A 45 -0.27 30.92 -2.60
C ARG A 45 0.36 30.70 -1.23
N THR A 46 -0.33 31.14 -0.20
CA THR A 46 0.11 31.01 1.20
C THR A 46 -1.06 30.59 2.07
N ASN A 47 -0.87 29.52 2.84
CA ASN A 47 -1.76 29.10 3.90
C ASN A 47 -1.00 29.09 5.23
N ASN A 48 -1.72 29.25 6.34
CA ASN A 48 -1.15 29.09 7.68
C ASN A 48 -1.80 27.88 8.35
N SER A 49 -1.04 27.19 9.19
CA SER A 49 -1.54 26.09 10.04
C SER A 49 -0.90 26.20 11.42
N THR A 50 -1.68 25.97 12.48
CA THR A 50 -1.15 25.80 13.84
C THR A 50 -0.79 24.35 14.15
N GLU A 51 -1.22 23.43 13.30
CA GLU A 51 -0.90 22.01 13.36
C GLU A 51 0.33 21.69 12.50
N ASN A 52 0.92 20.50 12.72
CA ASN A 52 2.05 20.00 11.92
C ASN A 52 1.60 19.30 10.63
N LYS A 53 0.40 19.65 10.12
CA LYS A 53 -0.23 19.07 8.95
C LYS A 53 -1.16 20.06 8.25
N ILE A 54 -1.39 19.83 6.95
CA ILE A 54 -2.39 20.54 6.14
C ILE A 54 -2.75 19.73 4.89
N THR A 55 -3.98 19.88 4.39
CA THR A 55 -4.36 19.40 3.05
C THR A 55 -4.36 20.57 2.07
N LEU A 56 -3.64 20.44 0.97
CA LEU A 56 -3.63 21.40 -0.13
C LEU A 56 -4.37 20.83 -1.33
N LEU A 57 -5.13 21.68 -2.03
CA LEU A 57 -5.76 21.33 -3.30
C LEU A 57 -4.91 21.92 -4.43
N LEU A 58 -4.15 21.06 -5.11
CA LEU A 58 -3.20 21.43 -6.17
C LEU A 58 -3.73 21.01 -7.53
N ASN A 59 -3.27 21.65 -8.61
CA ASN A 59 -3.53 21.15 -9.96
C ASN A 59 -2.56 20.00 -10.33
N GLU A 60 -2.67 19.49 -11.56
CA GLU A 60 -1.88 18.36 -12.07
C GLU A 60 -0.41 18.70 -12.40
N GLU A 61 -0.03 19.99 -12.42
CA GLU A 61 1.34 20.43 -12.65
C GLU A 61 2.24 20.12 -11.44
N ALA A 62 3.56 20.08 -11.68
CA ALA A 62 4.55 20.01 -10.63
C ALA A 62 4.48 21.28 -9.75
N HIS A 63 4.63 21.11 -8.43
CA HIS A 63 4.57 22.20 -7.47
C HIS A 63 5.80 22.21 -6.57
N ILE A 64 6.23 23.41 -6.22
CA ILE A 64 7.16 23.63 -5.12
C ILE A 64 6.35 24.07 -3.91
N ILE A 65 6.59 23.41 -2.79
CA ILE A 65 5.98 23.71 -1.50
C ILE A 65 7.11 24.04 -0.53
N SER A 66 6.97 25.11 0.23
CA SER A 66 7.86 25.43 1.33
C SER A 66 7.11 25.65 2.64
N VAL A 67 7.69 25.20 3.74
CA VAL A 67 7.15 25.33 5.09
C VAL A 67 8.14 26.09 5.95
N THR A 68 7.68 27.16 6.60
CA THR A 68 8.42 27.87 7.66
C THR A 68 7.65 27.80 8.97
N ALA A 69 8.34 27.56 10.08
CA ALA A 69 7.79 27.75 11.41
C ALA A 69 7.95 29.22 11.82
N TYR A 70 7.02 29.78 12.60
CA TYR A 70 7.15 31.14 13.12
C TYR A 70 6.86 31.22 14.62
N ASN A 71 7.54 32.15 15.29
CA ASN A 71 7.31 32.54 16.67
C ASN A 71 7.31 34.07 16.79
N SER A 72 7.34 34.62 18.02
CA SER A 72 7.37 36.06 18.24
C SER A 72 8.63 36.77 17.74
N ALA A 73 9.72 36.04 17.49
CA ALA A 73 10.99 36.58 17.04
C ALA A 73 11.14 36.57 15.51
N GLY A 74 10.39 35.72 14.79
CA GLY A 74 10.43 35.65 13.33
C GLY A 74 10.09 34.28 12.75
N GLU A 75 10.55 34.05 11.51
CA GLU A 75 10.38 32.79 10.77
C GLU A 75 11.66 31.95 10.78
N SER A 76 11.52 30.62 10.77
CA SER A 76 12.61 29.68 10.52
C SER A 76 13.08 29.71 9.06
N PRO A 77 14.24 29.09 8.74
CA PRO A 77 14.55 28.71 7.36
C PRO A 77 13.44 27.88 6.72
N GLU A 78 13.32 27.95 5.40
CA GLU A 78 12.31 27.20 4.64
C GLU A 78 12.72 25.73 4.47
N ALA A 79 11.81 24.81 4.80
CA ALA A 79 11.89 23.42 4.36
C ALA A 79 11.13 23.28 3.03
N ILE A 80 11.80 22.83 1.97
CA ILE A 80 11.25 22.81 0.61
C ILE A 80 11.02 21.36 0.16
N LEU A 81 9.87 21.11 -0.45
CA LEU A 81 9.49 19.84 -1.07
C LEU A 81 8.94 20.10 -2.47
N ARG A 82 9.38 19.33 -3.45
CA ARG A 82 8.80 19.30 -4.79
C ARG A 82 7.80 18.16 -4.89
N ILE A 83 6.60 18.46 -5.38
CA ILE A 83 5.59 17.47 -5.74
C ILE A 83 5.58 17.38 -7.28
N PRO A 84 5.92 16.23 -7.88
CA PRO A 84 5.97 16.07 -9.33
C PRO A 84 4.59 16.22 -9.97
N SER A 85 4.52 16.46 -11.29
CA SER A 85 3.22 16.42 -12.01
C SER A 85 2.66 14.99 -12.06
N ILE A 86 1.38 14.85 -12.40
CA ILE A 86 0.73 13.53 -12.47
C ILE A 86 1.31 12.62 -13.57
N ASP A 87 1.81 13.22 -14.66
CA ASP A 87 2.39 12.51 -15.81
C ASP A 87 3.93 12.41 -15.77
N GLU A 88 4.56 12.89 -14.69
CA GLU A 88 6.01 12.80 -14.55
C GLU A 88 6.39 11.40 -14.07
N GLU A 89 7.22 10.70 -14.84
CA GLU A 89 7.72 9.38 -14.45
C GLU A 89 8.50 9.48 -13.13
N SER A 90 8.11 8.68 -12.14
CA SER A 90 8.84 8.58 -10.89
C SER A 90 10.06 7.66 -11.08
N TYR A 91 11.24 8.16 -10.75
CA TYR A 91 12.46 7.35 -10.70
C TYR A 91 12.48 6.52 -9.41
N GLN A 92 12.52 5.19 -9.56
CA GLN A 92 12.68 4.28 -8.43
C GLN A 92 14.14 4.24 -7.99
N VAL A 93 14.47 4.99 -6.93
CA VAL A 93 15.82 5.07 -6.37
C VAL A 93 16.13 3.86 -5.47
N ILE A 94 15.13 3.25 -4.85
CA ILE A 94 15.31 2.12 -3.94
C ILE A 94 15.08 0.81 -4.73
N GLU A 95 16.13 0.01 -4.86
CA GLU A 95 16.09 -1.27 -5.59
C GLU A 95 15.54 -2.41 -4.74
N THR A 96 15.93 -2.44 -3.47
CA THR A 96 15.59 -3.55 -2.56
C THR A 96 15.36 -3.01 -1.16
N VAL A 97 14.32 -3.50 -0.51
CA VAL A 97 14.04 -3.27 0.91
C VAL A 97 14.07 -4.61 1.62
N MET A 98 14.80 -4.66 2.73
CA MET A 98 14.93 -5.82 3.60
C MET A 98 14.43 -5.43 4.98
N THR A 99 13.58 -6.26 5.56
CA THR A 99 13.08 -6.07 6.92
C THR A 99 13.49 -7.25 7.78
N SER A 100 13.94 -6.95 8.99
CA SER A 100 14.24 -7.97 9.99
C SER A 100 13.82 -7.47 11.37
N THR A 101 13.62 -8.41 12.29
CA THR A 101 13.25 -8.11 13.67
C THR A 101 14.18 -8.84 14.61
N THR A 102 14.74 -8.12 15.58
CA THR A 102 15.47 -8.71 16.71
C THR A 102 14.52 -8.84 17.91
N ASN A 103 15.06 -9.15 19.09
CA ASN A 103 14.26 -9.22 20.32
C ASN A 103 13.60 -7.86 20.65
N GLU A 104 14.30 -6.75 20.42
CA GLU A 104 13.87 -5.41 20.85
C GLU A 104 13.64 -4.42 19.71
N GLU A 105 14.12 -4.72 18.50
CA GLU A 105 14.14 -3.75 17.40
C GLU A 105 13.51 -4.32 16.13
N VAL A 106 12.91 -3.41 15.35
CA VAL A 106 12.61 -3.60 13.94
C VAL A 106 13.69 -2.87 13.15
N VAL A 107 14.29 -3.57 12.19
CA VAL A 107 15.34 -3.05 11.33
C VAL A 107 14.84 -3.07 9.88
N VAL A 108 14.91 -1.92 9.23
CA VAL A 108 14.63 -1.76 7.81
C VAL A 108 15.91 -1.31 7.13
N GLN A 109 16.36 -2.06 6.14
CA GLN A 109 17.54 -1.78 5.33
C GLN A 109 17.14 -1.68 3.87
N TRP A 110 17.81 -0.84 3.11
CA TRP A 110 17.57 -0.74 1.67
C TRP A 110 18.85 -0.56 0.87
N ILE A 111 18.77 -0.92 -0.41
CA ILE A 111 19.81 -0.69 -1.41
C ILE A 111 19.28 0.40 -2.35
N ALA A 112 20.05 1.48 -2.50
CA ALA A 112 19.73 2.57 -3.41
C ALA A 112 20.58 2.47 -4.68
N SER A 113 19.96 2.64 -5.84
CA SER A 113 20.63 2.64 -7.16
C SER A 113 21.50 3.89 -7.35
N GLU A 114 21.14 5.00 -6.69
CA GLU A 114 21.85 6.27 -6.79
C GLU A 114 22.69 6.59 -5.54
N PRO A 115 24.03 6.66 -5.65
CA PRO A 115 24.89 6.95 -4.51
C PRO A 115 24.77 8.38 -3.97
N LYS A 116 24.12 9.28 -4.71
CA LYS A 116 23.93 10.69 -4.30
C LYS A 116 22.72 10.92 -3.40
N THR A 117 21.82 9.94 -3.29
CA THR A 117 20.62 10.09 -2.45
C THR A 117 21.00 9.90 -0.99
N THR A 118 20.91 11.00 -0.23
CA THR A 118 21.35 11.06 1.17
C THR A 118 20.20 11.21 2.15
N LYS A 119 18.97 11.40 1.69
CA LYS A 119 17.79 11.61 2.52
C LYS A 119 16.68 10.67 2.14
N TYR A 120 16.13 9.98 3.13
CA TYR A 120 15.07 9.01 3.00
C TYR A 120 13.96 9.29 4.01
N VAL A 121 12.77 8.78 3.74
CA VAL A 121 11.66 8.75 4.68
C VAL A 121 11.24 7.29 4.82
N VAL A 122 11.30 6.77 6.05
CA VAL A 122 10.68 5.48 6.36
C VAL A 122 9.29 5.77 6.90
N GLU A 123 8.27 5.21 6.26
CA GLU A 123 6.87 5.33 6.68
C GLU A 123 6.32 3.97 7.13
N TRP A 124 5.45 3.99 8.14
CA TRP A 124 4.75 2.81 8.66
C TRP A 124 3.37 3.18 9.18
N TYR A 125 2.42 2.29 8.98
CA TYR A 125 1.02 2.45 9.38
C TYR A 125 0.35 1.08 9.46
N GLU A 126 -0.78 1.01 10.16
CA GLU A 126 -1.58 -0.20 10.18
C GLU A 126 -2.24 -0.42 8.82
N GLU A 127 -2.33 -1.68 8.37
CA GLU A 127 -2.82 -1.97 7.01
C GLU A 127 -4.25 -1.46 6.73
N LEU A 128 -5.06 -1.28 7.78
CA LEU A 128 -6.43 -0.77 7.70
C LEU A 128 -6.55 0.71 8.04
N GLU A 129 -5.43 1.43 8.24
CA GLU A 129 -5.45 2.88 8.46
C GLU A 129 -5.95 3.60 7.21
N MET A 130 -6.99 4.41 7.39
CA MET A 130 -7.66 5.16 6.33
C MET A 130 -7.39 6.66 6.41
N ASP A 131 -6.98 7.18 7.57
CA ASP A 131 -6.61 8.58 7.71
C ASP A 131 -5.25 8.80 7.02
N PRO A 132 -5.15 9.69 6.00
CA PRO A 132 -3.86 10.03 5.41
C PRO A 132 -2.86 10.61 6.44
N PHE A 133 -3.34 11.13 7.56
CA PHE A 133 -2.52 11.64 8.66
C PHE A 133 -2.25 10.61 9.77
N GLY A 134 -2.81 9.40 9.69
CA GLY A 134 -2.58 8.30 10.63
C GLY A 134 -1.23 7.58 10.45
N ARG A 135 -0.44 8.01 9.46
CA ARG A 135 0.86 7.41 9.15
C ARG A 135 1.94 7.91 10.09
N SER A 136 2.71 6.97 10.62
CA SER A 136 3.95 7.26 11.30
C SER A 136 5.10 7.25 10.31
N TRP A 137 6.09 8.12 10.52
CA TRP A 137 7.21 8.24 9.60
C TRP A 137 8.44 8.84 10.27
N GLN A 138 9.62 8.65 9.69
CA GLN A 138 10.87 9.23 10.17
C GLN A 138 11.84 9.55 9.03
N TYR A 139 12.49 10.73 9.10
CA TYR A 139 13.61 11.06 8.22
C TYR A 139 14.84 10.25 8.59
N VAL A 140 15.51 9.72 7.58
CA VAL A 140 16.80 9.05 7.68
C VAL A 140 17.76 9.80 6.77
N SER A 141 18.93 10.17 7.30
CA SER A 141 19.93 10.95 6.56
C SER A 141 21.27 10.25 6.62
N ASN A 142 21.98 10.21 5.49
CA ASN A 142 23.30 9.60 5.34
C ASN A 142 23.38 8.15 5.83
N SER A 143 22.27 7.41 5.73
CA SER A 143 22.15 6.00 6.12
C SER A 143 21.13 5.32 5.23
N THR A 144 21.34 4.03 4.95
CA THR A 144 20.38 3.14 4.28
C THR A 144 19.81 2.10 5.23
N GLU A 145 19.93 2.36 6.53
CA GLU A 145 19.38 1.56 7.61
C GLU A 145 18.57 2.45 8.56
N TRP A 146 17.42 1.92 8.97
CA TRP A 146 16.59 2.47 10.02
C TRP A 146 16.27 1.41 11.07
N LYS A 147 16.38 1.79 12.34
CA LYS A 147 16.04 0.94 13.49
C LYS A 147 15.05 1.66 14.38
N ASN A 148 14.11 0.90 14.92
CA ASN A 148 13.19 1.42 15.92
C ASN A 148 12.77 0.34 16.91
N ASN A 149 12.34 0.74 18.10
CA ASN A 149 11.93 -0.17 19.14
C ASN A 149 10.65 -0.91 18.73
N LYS A 150 10.67 -2.24 18.88
CA LYS A 150 9.58 -3.15 18.53
C LYS A 150 8.28 -2.83 19.26
N SER A 151 8.34 -2.26 20.47
CA SER A 151 7.15 -1.83 21.23
C SER A 151 6.35 -0.69 20.58
N MET A 152 6.94 0.03 19.62
CA MET A 152 6.21 1.02 18.82
C MET A 152 5.31 0.40 17.76
N PHE A 153 5.42 -0.91 17.53
CA PHE A 153 4.65 -1.63 16.52
C PHE A 153 3.70 -2.60 17.18
N ILE A 154 2.51 -2.73 16.60
CA ILE A 154 1.55 -3.73 17.01
C ILE A 154 2.05 -5.08 16.51
N SER A 155 2.17 -6.05 17.42
CA SER A 155 2.51 -7.41 17.05
C SER A 155 1.36 -8.02 16.24
N TYR A 156 1.67 -8.39 15.01
CA TYR A 156 0.69 -9.03 14.16
C TYR A 156 0.57 -10.51 14.53
N SER A 157 -0.55 -10.87 15.16
CA SER A 157 -0.91 -12.26 15.40
C SER A 157 -1.89 -12.72 14.32
N SER A 158 -1.45 -13.66 13.48
CA SER A 158 -2.33 -14.20 12.46
C SER A 158 -3.38 -15.11 13.09
N LYS A 159 -4.63 -14.98 12.62
CA LYS A 159 -5.70 -15.96 12.81
C LYS A 159 -6.10 -16.49 11.44
N ASN A 160 -6.84 -17.59 11.37
CA ASN A 160 -7.36 -18.04 10.08
C ASN A 160 -8.17 -16.91 9.41
N PRO A 161 -8.17 -16.82 8.07
CA PRO A 161 -9.00 -15.86 7.36
C PRO A 161 -10.47 -15.97 7.81
N SER A 162 -11.17 -14.85 7.96
CA SER A 162 -12.58 -14.87 8.36
C SER A 162 -13.52 -15.30 7.23
N GLU A 163 -13.06 -15.24 5.99
CA GLU A 163 -13.76 -15.75 4.81
C GLU A 163 -12.76 -16.44 3.88
N GLY A 164 -13.24 -17.37 3.06
CA GLY A 164 -12.45 -17.94 1.98
C GLY A 164 -12.77 -17.30 0.62
N PRO A 165 -11.96 -17.54 -0.41
CA PRO A 165 -12.18 -16.98 -1.74
C PRO A 165 -13.46 -17.51 -2.38
N VAL A 166 -14.20 -16.63 -3.05
CA VAL A 166 -15.36 -17.03 -3.85
C VAL A 166 -14.85 -17.50 -5.21
N ALA A 167 -14.91 -18.81 -5.43
CA ALA A 167 -14.58 -19.39 -6.73
C ALA A 167 -15.59 -18.91 -7.78
N ASP A 168 -15.14 -18.75 -9.01
CA ASP A 168 -15.98 -18.52 -10.18
C ASP A 168 -15.45 -19.33 -11.36
N THR A 169 -16.35 -19.93 -12.13
CA THR A 169 -15.97 -20.75 -13.29
C THR A 169 -16.12 -19.92 -14.54
N ASP A 170 -15.04 -19.78 -15.31
CA ASP A 170 -15.00 -18.91 -16.48
C ASP A 170 -15.08 -19.74 -17.77
N ILE A 171 -13.99 -20.43 -18.13
CA ILE A 171 -13.91 -21.22 -19.36
C ILE A 171 -14.13 -22.69 -19.04
N LEU A 172 -15.21 -23.27 -19.58
CA LEU A 172 -15.54 -24.70 -19.46
C LEU A 172 -15.11 -25.45 -20.72
N GLY A 173 -14.33 -26.51 -20.53
CA GLY A 173 -13.94 -27.43 -21.58
C GLY A 173 -14.44 -28.85 -21.32
N LYS A 174 -14.08 -29.75 -22.23
CA LYS A 174 -14.41 -31.18 -22.14
C LYS A 174 -13.67 -31.87 -20.98
N ASN A 175 -12.39 -31.56 -20.80
CA ASN A 175 -11.52 -32.19 -19.82
C ASN A 175 -10.85 -31.15 -18.90
N GLU A 176 -11.41 -29.96 -18.82
CA GLU A 176 -10.78 -28.83 -18.12
C GLU A 176 -11.78 -27.74 -17.74
N VAL A 177 -11.40 -26.94 -16.76
CA VAL A 177 -12.11 -25.71 -16.39
C VAL A 177 -11.11 -24.66 -15.94
N THR A 178 -11.35 -23.40 -16.28
CA THR A 178 -10.64 -22.26 -15.70
C THR A 178 -11.47 -21.70 -14.54
N ILE A 179 -10.88 -21.69 -13.35
CA ILE A 179 -11.46 -21.15 -12.13
C ILE A 179 -10.77 -19.83 -11.82
N LYS A 180 -11.53 -18.80 -11.51
CA LYS A 180 -11.08 -17.48 -11.09
C LYS A 180 -11.60 -17.17 -9.70
N TRP A 181 -10.88 -16.36 -8.94
CA TRP A 181 -11.35 -15.86 -7.65
C TRP A 181 -10.76 -14.47 -7.41
N ASN A 182 -11.44 -13.70 -6.58
CA ASN A 182 -10.94 -12.39 -6.16
C ASN A 182 -10.09 -12.51 -4.90
N GLU A 183 -9.21 -11.52 -4.69
CA GLU A 183 -8.51 -11.38 -3.42
C GLU A 183 -9.52 -11.20 -2.26
N ILE A 184 -9.24 -11.88 -1.15
CA ILE A 184 -9.96 -11.63 0.11
C ILE A 184 -9.67 -10.21 0.55
N SER A 185 -10.68 -9.47 1.02
CA SER A 185 -10.47 -8.11 1.53
C SER A 185 -9.48 -8.12 2.71
N LYS A 186 -8.58 -7.12 2.78
CA LYS A 186 -7.51 -7.07 3.79
C LYS A 186 -8.02 -7.28 5.23
N ALA A 187 -9.15 -6.65 5.56
CA ALA A 187 -9.79 -6.75 6.87
C ALA A 187 -10.24 -8.17 7.26
N LYS A 188 -10.41 -9.08 6.29
CA LYS A 188 -10.87 -10.45 6.51
C LYS A 188 -9.78 -11.50 6.33
N ARG A 189 -8.57 -11.11 5.92
CA ARG A 189 -7.45 -12.05 5.74
C ARG A 189 -6.92 -12.56 7.08
N ASN A 190 -6.97 -11.73 8.13
CA ASN A 190 -6.37 -11.98 9.46
C ASN A 190 -4.92 -12.51 9.39
N GLY A 191 -4.25 -12.31 8.28
CA GLY A 191 -2.94 -12.83 7.94
C GLY A 191 -2.49 -12.31 6.59
N PHE A 192 -1.21 -12.38 6.29
CA PHE A 192 -0.77 -12.38 4.89
C PHE A 192 -1.16 -13.73 4.28
N ILE A 193 -1.90 -13.71 3.17
CA ILE A 193 -2.22 -14.94 2.45
C ILE A 193 -0.93 -15.49 1.86
N THR A 194 -0.61 -16.74 2.18
CA THR A 194 0.61 -17.42 1.74
C THR A 194 0.38 -18.29 0.51
N ASN A 195 -0.81 -18.87 0.37
CA ASN A 195 -1.21 -19.67 -0.79
C ASN A 195 -2.74 -19.81 -0.90
N TYR A 196 -3.16 -20.35 -2.05
CA TYR A 196 -4.51 -20.86 -2.26
C TYR A 196 -4.46 -22.37 -2.56
N THR A 197 -5.43 -23.12 -2.03
CA THR A 197 -5.63 -24.53 -2.37
C THR A 197 -7.00 -24.73 -3.00
N ILE A 198 -7.02 -25.23 -4.23
CA ILE A 198 -8.22 -25.53 -5.00
C ILE A 198 -8.58 -27.00 -4.74
N PHE A 199 -9.69 -27.24 -4.03
CA PHE A 199 -10.22 -28.58 -3.82
C PHE A 199 -11.32 -28.86 -4.84
N TYR A 200 -11.27 -30.00 -5.50
CA TYR A 200 -12.27 -30.40 -6.49
C TYR A 200 -12.55 -31.90 -6.39
N LYS A 201 -13.81 -32.28 -6.56
CA LYS A 201 -14.24 -33.69 -6.56
C LYS A 201 -15.33 -33.92 -7.61
N PRO A 202 -15.30 -35.03 -8.36
CA PRO A 202 -16.46 -35.46 -9.12
C PRO A 202 -17.53 -35.99 -8.17
N GLU A 203 -18.78 -36.04 -8.63
CA GLU A 203 -19.95 -36.48 -7.84
C GLU A 203 -19.72 -37.84 -7.13
N ASP A 204 -19.13 -38.81 -7.82
CA ASP A 204 -18.89 -40.18 -7.33
C ASP A 204 -17.41 -40.51 -7.05
N GLY A 205 -16.55 -39.52 -6.81
CA GLY A 205 -15.12 -39.75 -6.65
C GLY A 205 -14.46 -39.09 -5.46
N LYS A 206 -13.14 -39.24 -5.40
CA LYS A 206 -12.31 -38.68 -4.32
C LYS A 206 -12.02 -37.20 -4.56
N GLU A 207 -11.91 -36.44 -3.48
CA GLU A 207 -11.45 -35.06 -3.53
C GLU A 207 -9.96 -35.02 -3.88
N LEU A 208 -9.64 -34.18 -4.87
CA LEU A 208 -8.31 -33.84 -5.32
C LEU A 208 -8.04 -32.38 -4.96
N ASN A 209 -6.77 -31.98 -4.95
CA ASN A 209 -6.40 -30.61 -4.70
C ASN A 209 -5.16 -30.17 -5.47
N GLU A 210 -5.10 -28.88 -5.77
CA GLU A 210 -3.94 -28.19 -6.33
C GLU A 210 -3.64 -26.96 -5.47
N THR A 211 -2.36 -26.68 -5.22
CA THR A 211 -1.92 -25.51 -4.45
C THR A 211 -1.16 -24.53 -5.34
N VAL A 212 -1.49 -23.25 -5.21
CA VAL A 212 -0.89 -22.14 -5.96
C VAL A 212 -0.43 -21.03 -5.03
N ASN A 213 0.53 -20.23 -5.48
CA ASN A 213 1.02 -19.07 -4.75
C ASN A 213 -0.07 -18.00 -4.55
N SER A 214 0.12 -17.10 -3.58
CA SER A 214 -0.88 -16.09 -3.21
C SER A 214 -1.09 -14.96 -4.23
N ASP A 215 -0.20 -14.81 -5.22
CA ASP A 215 -0.34 -13.90 -6.35
C ASP A 215 -1.23 -14.46 -7.48
N VAL A 216 -1.59 -15.75 -7.40
CA VAL A 216 -2.43 -16.42 -8.38
C VAL A 216 -3.91 -16.25 -8.02
N LEU A 217 -4.67 -15.67 -8.97
CA LEU A 217 -6.12 -15.45 -8.85
C LEU A 217 -6.95 -16.21 -9.91
N GLN A 218 -6.27 -17.03 -10.72
CA GLN A 218 -6.90 -17.90 -11.69
C GLN A 218 -6.09 -19.18 -11.89
N TYR A 219 -6.78 -20.30 -12.09
CA TYR A 219 -6.15 -21.59 -12.31
C TYR A 219 -6.94 -22.47 -13.28
N ARG A 220 -6.24 -23.18 -14.15
CA ARG A 220 -6.84 -24.10 -15.14
C ARG A 220 -6.66 -25.54 -14.66
N LEU A 221 -7.73 -26.13 -14.14
CA LEU A 221 -7.79 -27.57 -13.88
C LEU A 221 -7.83 -28.32 -15.21
N LYS A 222 -7.07 -29.40 -15.31
CA LYS A 222 -6.96 -30.25 -16.52
C LYS A 222 -7.23 -31.71 -16.17
N SER A 223 -7.31 -32.55 -17.20
CA SER A 223 -7.49 -34.00 -17.06
C SER A 223 -8.78 -34.40 -16.32
N LEU A 224 -9.82 -33.58 -16.43
CA LEU A 224 -11.15 -33.88 -15.91
C LEU A 224 -11.87 -34.89 -16.81
N GLN A 225 -12.81 -35.63 -16.22
CA GLN A 225 -13.70 -36.52 -16.96
C GLN A 225 -14.75 -35.68 -17.70
N ALA A 226 -15.05 -36.05 -18.95
CA ALA A 226 -16.08 -35.40 -19.76
C ALA A 226 -17.48 -35.73 -19.23
N ASP A 227 -18.46 -34.85 -19.51
CA ASP A 227 -19.86 -34.99 -19.06
C ASP A 227 -20.04 -35.31 -17.56
N THR A 228 -19.12 -34.84 -16.72
CA THR A 228 -19.06 -35.19 -15.30
C THR A 228 -19.28 -33.95 -14.45
N GLN A 229 -20.15 -34.06 -13.45
CA GLN A 229 -20.39 -32.99 -12.49
C GLN A 229 -19.30 -33.00 -11.42
N TYR A 230 -18.73 -31.82 -11.18
CA TYR A 230 -17.71 -31.58 -10.18
C TYR A 230 -18.19 -30.51 -9.19
N THR A 231 -17.80 -30.67 -7.93
CA THR A 231 -17.83 -29.57 -6.95
C THR A 231 -16.42 -29.05 -6.75
N VAL A 232 -16.28 -27.74 -6.61
CA VAL A 232 -15.02 -27.05 -6.35
C VAL A 232 -15.16 -26.04 -5.22
N ARG A 233 -14.13 -25.92 -4.39
CA ARG A 233 -13.98 -24.85 -3.40
C ARG A 233 -12.53 -24.43 -3.34
N ILE A 234 -12.30 -23.18 -2.95
CA ILE A 234 -10.95 -22.64 -2.80
C ILE A 234 -10.75 -22.30 -1.33
N MET A 235 -9.59 -22.67 -0.80
CA MET A 235 -9.14 -22.28 0.52
C MET A 235 -8.02 -21.27 0.40
N ALA A 236 -8.12 -20.16 1.13
CA ALA A 236 -6.99 -19.28 1.36
C ALA A 236 -6.30 -19.66 2.65
N SER A 237 -4.97 -19.73 2.64
CA SER A 237 -4.17 -20.02 3.84
C SER A 237 -3.30 -18.84 4.20
N ASN A 238 -3.10 -18.66 5.51
CA ASN A 238 -2.07 -17.81 6.07
C ASN A 238 -1.26 -18.61 7.09
N LYS A 239 -0.36 -17.95 7.83
CA LYS A 239 0.50 -18.61 8.83
C LYS A 239 -0.28 -19.33 9.95
N ALA A 240 -1.51 -18.92 10.25
CA ALA A 240 -2.33 -19.50 11.31
C ALA A 240 -3.17 -20.70 10.84
N GLY A 241 -3.49 -20.76 9.55
CA GLY A 241 -4.30 -21.82 8.96
C GLY A 241 -5.06 -21.35 7.74
N GLY A 242 -6.03 -22.16 7.29
CA GLY A 242 -6.81 -21.89 6.09
C GLY A 242 -8.32 -21.82 6.32
N THR A 243 -9.00 -21.06 5.46
CA THR A 243 -10.46 -20.93 5.43
C THR A 243 -10.95 -21.14 4.00
N SER A 244 -11.87 -22.09 3.84
CA SER A 244 -12.50 -22.39 2.54
C SER A 244 -13.64 -21.43 2.25
N GLY A 245 -13.76 -21.02 0.99
CA GLY A 245 -14.95 -20.36 0.48
C GLY A 245 -16.07 -21.36 0.22
N GLU A 246 -17.18 -20.85 -0.31
CA GLU A 246 -18.33 -21.66 -0.66
C GLU A 246 -18.00 -22.67 -1.76
N GLN A 247 -18.67 -23.83 -1.72
CA GLN A 247 -18.60 -24.80 -2.80
C GLN A 247 -19.42 -24.32 -3.99
N LYS A 248 -18.83 -24.38 -5.18
CA LYS A 248 -19.54 -24.24 -6.45
C LYS A 248 -19.55 -25.56 -7.21
N THR A 249 -20.57 -25.74 -8.03
CA THR A 249 -20.70 -26.91 -8.91
C THR A 249 -20.51 -26.47 -10.35
N PHE A 250 -19.84 -27.30 -11.14
CA PHE A 250 -19.78 -27.16 -12.59
C PHE A 250 -19.88 -28.54 -13.24
N LYS A 251 -20.21 -28.57 -14.52
CA LYS A 251 -20.25 -29.79 -15.32
C LYS A 251 -19.38 -29.62 -16.56
N THR A 252 -18.50 -30.57 -16.82
CA THR A 252 -17.67 -30.58 -18.03
C THR A 252 -18.52 -30.84 -19.26
N LEU A 253 -18.05 -30.35 -20.42
CA LEU A 253 -18.80 -30.47 -21.67
C LEU A 253 -18.90 -31.92 -22.14
N LYS A 254 -20.02 -32.23 -22.82
CA LYS A 254 -20.18 -33.44 -23.62
C LYS A 254 -19.31 -33.34 -24.89
N PHE A 255 -19.10 -34.50 -25.53
CA PHE A 255 -18.41 -34.61 -26.81
C PHE A 255 -19.03 -33.71 -27.89
#